data_AF-A0A6P8WI90-F1
#
_entry.id   AF-A0A6P8WI90-F1
#
_cell.length_a   1.000
_cell.length_b   1.000
_cell.length_c   1.000
_cell.angle_alpha   90.00
_cell.angle_beta   90.00
_cell.angle_gamma   90.00
#
_symmetry.space_group_name_H-M   'P 1'
#
loop_
_entity.id
_entity.type
_entity.pdbx_description
1 polymer ?
#
loop_
_entity_poly.entity_id
_entity_poly.type
_entity_poly.pdbx_seq_one_letter_code
_entity_poly.pdbx_strand_id
1 'polypeptide(L)'
;MAQQSHSVFTRQLPIMAGTFLFATILCLALGNALAADVLEGSYNVTQVCTMVKTGTSLGSIQSCDYYYVCGSSGPVKTTCSTGYSYNFRTQTCQPTAQVTCYYGMENPCAGKTGSNFVPKVNTCNGWYWCNGEKIGNTGTCASGQKFDSTAQKCVYGSCLATDSTDEDSLSSYCDVVPPGMYFGSVSNCKQWYTCSSNGTLSTGDCASSAFIVQTGSCGYSTDAGACDRIVEAATPSSCTTSGTKAPSNTTCGTWYLCNGSTYVEQICPTGTYYDVGTEACVTRATATPAAGCNRCQYATTTFVNAVNDELCDTYYYCSDGKAGSVTTCPGERFFNEDIQACDTDSKLAAYVPTHGACKGASVSSTSTTVSGATDSSASTVSGETAASDASTDAPTTVEATTVNETK
;
A
#
# COMPACT_ATOMS: atom_id res chain seq x y z
N MET A 1 67.17 -69.55 20.42
CA MET A 1 68.54 -69.34 19.92
C MET A 1 68.56 -68.07 19.08
N ALA A 2 69.54 -67.18 19.35
CA ALA A 2 69.94 -65.95 18.64
C ALA A 2 68.88 -64.83 18.46
N GLN A 3 68.95 -63.67 19.13
CA GLN A 3 69.89 -62.52 19.10
C GLN A 3 69.79 -61.58 17.86
N GLN A 4 69.49 -60.29 18.19
CA GLN A 4 70.09 -59.02 17.69
C GLN A 4 69.84 -58.61 16.22
N SER A 5 69.83 -57.33 15.80
CA SER A 5 69.79 -55.97 16.36
C SER A 5 69.95 -54.98 15.16
N HIS A 6 69.61 -53.69 15.37
CA HIS A 6 69.96 -52.48 14.57
C HIS A 6 69.15 -52.17 13.30
N SER A 7 68.86 -50.92 12.89
CA SER A 7 68.89 -49.52 13.38
C SER A 7 68.28 -48.71 12.19
N VAL A 8 67.58 -47.58 12.29
CA VAL A 8 68.14 -46.20 12.22
C VAL A 8 66.96 -45.19 12.19
N PHE A 9 67.15 -44.08 12.90
CA PHE A 9 66.62 -42.69 12.77
C PHE A 9 65.90 -42.32 11.44
N THR A 10 64.84 -41.50 11.37
CA THR A 10 64.74 -40.07 11.73
C THR A 10 63.27 -39.60 11.84
N ARG A 11 63.04 -38.54 12.62
CA ARG A 11 61.77 -37.86 12.92
C ARG A 11 61.41 -36.78 11.88
N GLN A 12 60.09 -36.48 11.83
CA GLN A 12 59.39 -35.21 11.52
C GLN A 12 58.77 -34.93 10.12
N LEU A 13 57.42 -34.87 10.17
CA LEU A 13 56.37 -34.05 9.48
C LEU A 13 56.53 -33.55 8.03
N PRO A 14 55.43 -33.64 7.24
CA PRO A 14 54.57 -32.46 6.98
C PRO A 14 53.05 -32.80 7.03
N ILE A 15 52.15 -31.97 7.57
CA ILE A 15 51.39 -30.84 6.96
C ILE A 15 50.69 -31.20 5.63
N MET A 16 49.36 -31.42 5.65
CA MET A 16 48.34 -30.65 4.91
C MET A 16 46.95 -31.33 4.92
N ALA A 17 45.94 -30.48 5.15
CA ALA A 17 44.57 -30.46 4.59
C ALA A 17 43.84 -31.81 4.41
N GLY A 18 42.77 -32.12 5.16
CA GLY A 18 41.63 -31.26 5.45
C GLY A 18 40.63 -31.32 4.30
N THR A 19 39.86 -32.40 4.19
CA THR A 19 38.76 -32.51 3.21
C THR A 19 37.70 -33.52 3.64
N PHE A 20 36.44 -33.05 3.57
CA PHE A 20 35.17 -33.76 3.51
C PHE A 20 34.61 -34.44 4.77
N LEU A 21 33.82 -33.67 5.54
CA LEU A 21 32.71 -34.21 6.31
C LEU A 21 31.66 -33.12 6.65
N PHE A 22 31.00 -32.53 5.66
CA PHE A 22 29.72 -31.82 5.85
C PHE A 22 28.91 -31.85 4.55
N ALA A 23 28.04 -32.84 4.41
CA ALA A 23 27.08 -32.94 3.32
C ALA A 23 25.71 -33.35 3.86
N THR A 24 25.16 -32.54 4.76
CA THR A 24 23.72 -32.51 5.07
C THR A 24 23.41 -31.14 5.69
N ILE A 25 22.28 -30.55 5.31
CA ILE A 25 21.78 -29.20 5.68
C ILE A 25 22.19 -28.08 4.71
N LEU A 26 21.76 -28.22 3.45
CA LEU A 26 21.40 -27.05 2.62
C LEU A 26 20.27 -27.43 1.67
N CYS A 27 19.10 -27.74 2.25
CA CYS A 27 17.82 -27.53 1.60
C CYS A 27 17.02 -26.57 2.48
N LEU A 28 17.57 -25.37 2.70
CA LEU A 28 16.70 -24.23 3.00
C LEU A 28 15.97 -23.94 1.70
N ALA A 29 14.72 -24.38 1.67
CA ALA A 29 13.77 -24.01 0.65
C ALA A 29 13.84 -22.48 0.48
N LEU A 30 14.39 -22.05 -0.65
CA LEU A 30 14.08 -20.78 -1.29
C LEU A 30 12.63 -20.88 -1.79
N GLY A 31 11.71 -21.09 -0.87
CA GLY A 31 10.34 -20.68 -1.08
C GLY A 31 10.36 -19.17 -0.86
N ASN A 32 10.30 -18.41 -1.95
CA ASN A 32 9.75 -17.06 -1.86
C ASN A 32 8.31 -17.26 -1.40
N ALA A 33 8.10 -17.32 -0.09
CA ALA A 33 6.78 -17.25 0.50
C ALA A 33 6.26 -15.88 0.12
N LEU A 34 5.45 -15.84 -0.95
CA LEU A 34 4.59 -14.72 -1.25
C LEU A 34 3.86 -14.40 0.06
N ALA A 35 3.99 -13.15 0.51
CA ALA A 35 3.34 -12.67 1.71
C ALA A 35 1.86 -13.02 1.62
N ALA A 36 1.41 -13.98 2.43
CA ALA A 36 -0.01 -14.18 2.61
C ALA A 36 -0.53 -12.95 3.35
N ASP A 37 -1.63 -12.37 2.88
CA ASP A 37 -2.24 -11.25 3.58
C ASP A 37 -2.60 -11.64 5.02
N VAL A 38 -2.13 -10.84 5.98
CA VAL A 38 -2.37 -11.07 7.40
C VAL A 38 -3.50 -10.16 7.85
N LEU A 39 -4.67 -10.76 8.10
CA LEU A 39 -5.85 -10.09 8.63
C LEU A 39 -6.16 -10.57 10.05
N GLU A 40 -6.49 -9.62 10.92
CA GLU A 40 -7.08 -9.86 12.24
C GLU A 40 -8.43 -9.14 12.30
N GLY A 41 -9.52 -9.85 11.97
CA GLY A 41 -10.81 -9.21 11.71
C GLY A 41 -10.71 -8.11 10.65
N SER A 42 -11.07 -6.87 11.00
CA SER A 42 -10.97 -5.68 10.16
C SER A 42 -9.56 -5.08 10.10
N TYR A 43 -8.63 -5.54 10.93
CA TYR A 43 -7.25 -5.07 10.93
C TYR A 43 -6.44 -5.78 9.84
N ASN A 44 -6.28 -5.11 8.69
CA ASN A 44 -5.37 -5.56 7.64
C ASN A 44 -3.93 -5.18 8.03
N VAL A 45 -3.22 -6.12 8.66
CA VAL A 45 -1.84 -5.92 9.13
C VAL A 45 -0.91 -5.64 7.96
N THR A 46 -1.09 -6.34 6.83
CA THR A 46 -0.30 -6.11 5.62
C THR A 46 -0.39 -4.65 5.18
N GLN A 47 -1.62 -4.14 5.10
CA GLN A 47 -1.89 -2.75 4.74
C GLN A 47 -1.22 -1.79 5.72
N VAL A 48 -1.37 -2.00 7.03
CA VAL A 48 -0.74 -1.14 8.04
C VAL A 48 0.79 -1.20 7.97
N CYS A 49 1.37 -2.35 7.63
CA CYS A 49 2.81 -2.49 7.42
C CYS A 49 3.34 -1.71 6.22
N THR A 50 2.54 -1.51 5.18
CA THR A 50 2.93 -0.59 4.08
C THR A 50 3.06 0.84 4.56
N MET A 51 2.39 1.19 5.67
CA MET A 51 2.29 2.57 6.14
C MET A 51 3.45 3.05 6.96
N VAL A 52 4.16 2.11 7.57
CA VAL A 52 5.23 2.32 8.53
C VAL A 52 6.57 1.93 7.92
N LYS A 53 7.65 2.42 8.53
CA LYS A 53 9.00 2.09 8.10
C LYS A 53 9.27 0.58 8.24
N THR A 54 10.09 0.03 7.35
CA THR A 54 10.56 -1.34 7.48
C THR A 54 11.24 -1.55 8.84
N GLY A 55 10.91 -2.65 9.52
CA GLY A 55 11.34 -2.99 10.87
C GLY A 55 10.41 -2.51 11.98
N THR A 56 9.40 -1.68 11.68
CA THR A 56 8.39 -1.30 12.67
C THR A 56 7.64 -2.52 13.16
N SER A 57 7.46 -2.60 14.48
CA SER A 57 6.74 -3.69 15.14
C SER A 57 5.34 -3.24 15.56
N LEU A 58 4.31 -3.81 14.93
CA LEU A 58 2.90 -3.51 15.16
C LEU A 58 2.28 -4.48 16.17
N GLY A 59 1.45 -3.96 17.07
CA GLY A 59 0.66 -4.79 17.98
C GLY A 59 -0.42 -5.60 17.24
N SER A 60 -0.81 -6.74 17.82
CA SER A 60 -1.99 -7.49 17.41
C SER A 60 -3.23 -6.95 18.12
N ILE A 61 -4.38 -6.99 17.44
CA ILE A 61 -5.69 -6.72 18.05
C ILE A 61 -6.39 -7.99 18.56
N GLN A 62 -5.78 -9.16 18.35
CA GLN A 62 -6.30 -10.45 18.80
C GLN A 62 -5.61 -10.98 20.05
N SER A 63 -4.31 -10.72 20.23
CA SER A 63 -3.59 -11.14 21.44
C SER A 63 -2.32 -10.34 21.65
N CYS A 64 -2.03 -9.95 22.89
CA CYS A 64 -0.73 -9.35 23.21
C CYS A 64 0.40 -10.37 23.32
N ASP A 65 0.17 -11.67 23.16
CA ASP A 65 1.24 -12.67 23.18
C ASP A 65 2.10 -12.60 21.92
N TYR A 66 1.64 -11.92 20.87
CA TYR A 66 2.38 -11.78 19.64
C TYR A 66 2.18 -10.40 19.00
N TYR A 67 3.02 -10.12 18.02
CA TYR A 67 3.08 -8.88 17.28
C TYR A 67 3.58 -9.14 15.85
N TYR A 68 3.61 -8.10 15.03
CA TYR A 68 4.02 -8.21 13.63
C TYR A 68 5.19 -7.29 13.34
N VAL A 69 6.28 -7.83 12.78
CA VAL A 69 7.40 -7.04 12.30
C VAL A 69 7.22 -6.77 10.81
N CYS A 70 7.14 -5.50 10.43
CA CYS A 70 6.92 -5.11 9.04
C CYS A 70 8.22 -5.24 8.23
N GLY A 71 8.29 -6.24 7.36
CA GLY A 71 9.37 -6.42 6.39
C GLY A 71 9.05 -5.81 5.03
N SER A 72 10.04 -5.76 4.14
CA SER A 72 9.85 -5.39 2.73
C SER A 72 8.97 -6.38 1.98
N SER A 73 8.87 -7.62 2.47
CA SER A 73 8.01 -8.67 1.95
C SER A 73 6.74 -8.88 2.79
N GLY A 74 6.29 -7.87 3.55
CA GLY A 74 5.08 -7.96 4.38
C GLY A 74 5.34 -8.26 5.87
N PRO A 75 4.26 -8.39 6.67
CA PRO A 75 4.34 -8.61 8.11
C PRO A 75 4.83 -10.02 8.46
N VAL A 76 5.71 -10.12 9.45
CA VAL A 76 6.14 -11.39 10.05
C VAL A 76 5.60 -11.48 11.48
N LYS A 77 4.73 -12.46 11.73
CA LYS A 77 4.20 -12.75 13.07
C LYS A 77 5.32 -13.22 14.00
N THR A 78 5.46 -12.58 15.15
CA THR A 78 6.47 -12.89 16.17
C THR A 78 5.80 -13.03 17.53
N THR A 79 6.08 -14.11 18.24
CA THR A 79 5.45 -14.42 19.54
C THR A 79 6.42 -14.14 20.68
N CYS A 80 5.95 -13.49 21.74
CA CYS A 80 6.68 -13.30 22.98
C CYS A 80 6.86 -14.65 23.71
N SER A 81 7.89 -14.75 24.54
CA SER A 81 8.07 -15.94 25.39
C SER A 81 6.95 -16.06 26.42
N THR A 82 6.67 -17.28 26.90
CA THR A 82 5.63 -17.53 27.91
C THR A 82 5.81 -16.62 29.14
N GLY A 83 4.73 -15.98 29.57
CA GLY A 83 4.72 -15.01 30.68
C GLY A 83 5.08 -13.58 30.30
N TYR A 84 5.31 -13.32 29.00
CA TYR A 84 5.56 -11.99 28.45
C TYR A 84 4.48 -11.62 27.44
N SER A 85 4.14 -10.34 27.40
CA SER A 85 3.23 -9.76 26.42
C SER A 85 3.93 -8.60 25.70
N TYR A 86 3.58 -8.39 24.45
CA TYR A 86 4.12 -7.33 23.62
C TYR A 86 3.54 -5.97 24.05
N ASN A 87 4.43 -5.03 24.33
CA ASN A 87 4.07 -3.64 24.58
C ASN A 87 4.43 -2.82 23.34
N PHE A 88 3.42 -2.49 22.52
CA PHE A 88 3.63 -1.72 21.28
C PHE A 88 4.18 -0.30 21.52
N ARG A 89 3.97 0.26 22.71
CA ARG A 89 4.46 1.61 23.06
C ARG A 89 5.97 1.62 23.26
N THR A 90 6.52 0.53 23.81
CA THR A 90 7.97 0.37 24.02
C THR A 90 8.62 -0.53 22.96
N GLN A 91 7.81 -1.14 22.09
CA GLN A 91 8.23 -2.10 21.06
C GLN A 91 9.01 -3.29 21.64
N THR A 92 8.60 -3.79 22.81
CA THR A 92 9.29 -4.89 23.49
C THR A 92 8.31 -5.87 24.14
N CYS A 93 8.69 -7.15 24.20
CA CYS A 93 8.03 -8.11 25.08
C CYS A 93 8.41 -7.81 26.53
N GLN A 94 7.42 -7.58 27.39
CA GLN A 94 7.60 -7.29 28.81
C GLN A 94 6.78 -8.29 29.64
N PRO A 95 7.12 -8.53 30.92
CA PRO A 95 6.32 -9.41 31.76
C PRO A 95 4.85 -9.01 31.72
N THR A 96 3.93 -9.96 31.54
CA THR A 96 2.49 -9.66 31.31
C THR A 96 1.89 -8.72 32.36
N ALA A 97 2.33 -8.83 33.63
CA ALA A 97 1.90 -7.95 34.71
C ALA A 97 2.28 -6.46 34.53
N GLN A 98 3.22 -6.14 33.64
CA GLN A 98 3.68 -4.79 33.34
C GLN A 98 3.06 -4.21 32.06
N VAL A 99 2.32 -5.02 31.31
CA VAL A 99 1.71 -4.62 30.04
C VAL A 99 0.22 -4.38 30.24
N THR A 100 -0.23 -3.18 29.88
CA THR A 100 -1.67 -2.89 29.82
C THR A 100 -2.22 -3.45 28.51
N CYS A 101 -2.52 -4.76 28.52
CA CYS A 101 -3.16 -5.46 27.42
C CYS A 101 -4.67 -5.62 27.68
N TYR A 102 -5.47 -5.50 26.63
CA TYR A 102 -6.90 -5.82 26.68
C TYR A 102 -7.31 -6.90 25.66
N TYR A 103 -6.47 -7.17 24.66
CA TYR A 103 -6.73 -8.09 23.55
C TYR A 103 -6.43 -9.54 23.92
N GLY A 104 -7.29 -10.47 23.49
CA GLY A 104 -7.10 -11.91 23.72
C GLY A 104 -7.28 -12.38 25.16
N MET A 105 -7.83 -11.53 26.04
CA MET A 105 -8.07 -11.87 27.44
C MET A 105 -9.53 -12.24 27.69
N GLU A 106 -9.78 -13.34 28.41
CA GLU A 106 -11.13 -13.74 28.83
C GLU A 106 -11.79 -12.70 29.74
N ASN A 107 -10.99 -11.97 30.53
CA ASN A 107 -11.45 -10.90 31.41
C ASN A 107 -10.52 -9.66 31.30
N PRO A 108 -10.94 -8.58 30.60
CA PRO A 108 -10.15 -7.35 30.48
C PRO A 108 -10.01 -6.56 31.80
N CYS A 109 -10.78 -6.93 32.85
CA CYS A 109 -10.64 -6.38 34.19
C CYS A 109 -9.62 -7.15 35.06
N ALA A 110 -9.08 -8.29 34.60
CA ALA A 110 -8.15 -9.09 35.39
C ALA A 110 -6.93 -8.27 35.85
N GLY A 111 -6.57 -8.39 37.13
CA GLY A 111 -5.45 -7.67 37.75
C GLY A 111 -5.65 -6.17 37.95
N LYS A 112 -6.85 -5.63 37.69
CA LYS A 112 -7.18 -4.22 37.97
C LYS A 112 -7.62 -4.04 39.42
N THR A 113 -7.19 -2.94 40.04
CA THR A 113 -7.57 -2.57 41.41
C THR A 113 -8.46 -1.33 41.39
N GLY A 114 -9.53 -1.33 42.19
CA GLY A 114 -10.47 -0.22 42.26
C GLY A 114 -11.41 -0.15 41.05
N SER A 115 -12.08 0.98 40.85
CA SER A 115 -13.05 1.16 39.79
C SER A 115 -12.44 1.89 38.60
N ASN A 116 -12.44 1.26 37.42
CA ASN A 116 -11.85 1.81 36.21
C ASN A 116 -12.61 1.34 34.97
N PHE A 117 -12.48 2.07 33.87
CA PHE A 117 -13.00 1.67 32.57
C PHE A 117 -11.90 1.03 31.72
N VAL A 118 -12.24 -0.02 30.99
CA VAL A 118 -11.34 -0.67 30.02
C VAL A 118 -12.05 -0.74 28.67
N PRO A 119 -11.31 -0.71 27.55
CA PRO A 119 -11.93 -0.79 26.24
C PRO A 119 -12.58 -2.16 26.07
N LYS A 120 -13.75 -2.19 25.45
CA LYS A 120 -14.34 -3.45 25.00
C LYS A 120 -13.65 -3.82 23.69
N VAL A 121 -12.89 -4.91 23.71
CA VAL A 121 -12.23 -5.46 22.52
C VAL A 121 -13.22 -5.58 21.38
N ASN A 122 -12.74 -5.37 20.16
CA ASN A 122 -13.51 -5.49 18.91
C ASN A 122 -14.56 -4.41 18.71
N THR A 123 -14.69 -3.47 19.65
CA THR A 123 -15.56 -2.31 19.51
C THR A 123 -14.79 -1.03 19.76
N CYS A 124 -14.81 -0.12 18.79
CA CYS A 124 -14.13 1.17 18.92
C CYS A 124 -14.82 2.14 19.90
N ASN A 125 -16.13 2.02 20.08
CA ASN A 125 -16.92 2.84 20.98
C ASN A 125 -17.32 2.12 22.27
N GLY A 126 -17.01 0.84 22.44
CA GLY A 126 -17.43 0.06 23.60
C GLY A 126 -16.45 0.11 24.77
N TRP A 127 -16.97 -0.06 25.96
CA TRP A 127 -16.21 -0.11 27.20
C TRP A 127 -16.79 -1.10 28.20
N TYR A 128 -15.94 -1.56 29.12
CA TYR A 128 -16.32 -2.23 30.36
C TYR A 128 -16.00 -1.34 31.54
N TRP A 129 -16.88 -1.31 32.52
CA TRP A 129 -16.62 -0.77 33.85
C TRP A 129 -16.22 -1.92 34.76
N CYS A 130 -14.99 -1.88 35.23
CA CYS A 130 -14.41 -2.83 36.17
C CYS A 130 -14.66 -2.37 37.60
N ASN A 131 -14.99 -3.33 38.48
CA ASN A 131 -15.00 -3.16 39.93
C ASN A 131 -13.96 -4.12 40.52
N GLY A 132 -12.73 -3.63 40.63
CA GLY A 132 -11.55 -4.46 40.83
C GLY A 132 -11.37 -5.40 39.63
N GLU A 133 -11.21 -6.69 39.92
CA GLU A 133 -10.92 -7.70 38.89
C GLU A 133 -12.16 -8.15 38.09
N LYS A 134 -13.35 -7.68 38.45
CA LYS A 134 -14.61 -8.14 37.85
C LYS A 134 -15.18 -7.10 36.91
N ILE A 135 -15.71 -7.57 35.77
CA ILE A 135 -16.58 -6.75 34.92
C ILE A 135 -17.86 -6.47 35.71
N GLY A 136 -18.09 -5.21 36.05
CA GLY A 136 -19.30 -4.77 36.74
C GLY A 136 -20.39 -4.34 35.76
N ASN A 137 -20.04 -3.58 34.72
CA ASN A 137 -20.98 -3.15 33.69
C ASN A 137 -20.30 -3.00 32.33
N THR A 138 -21.08 -2.87 31.26
CA THR A 138 -20.59 -2.56 29.92
C THR A 138 -21.46 -1.50 29.27
N GLY A 139 -20.90 -0.77 28.31
CA GLY A 139 -21.64 0.23 27.56
C GLY A 139 -20.93 0.63 26.29
N THR A 140 -21.54 1.55 25.56
CA THR A 140 -21.03 2.11 24.32
C THR A 140 -21.12 3.63 24.37
N CYS A 141 -20.14 4.31 23.76
CA CYS A 141 -20.18 5.74 23.56
C CYS A 141 -21.28 6.15 22.58
N ALA A 142 -21.73 7.40 22.69
CA ALA A 142 -22.76 7.95 21.82
C ALA A 142 -22.27 8.00 20.35
N SER A 143 -23.20 8.21 19.41
CA SER A 143 -22.87 8.32 17.99
C SER A 143 -21.80 9.41 17.75
N GLY A 144 -20.80 9.10 16.93
CA GLY A 144 -19.65 9.97 16.65
C GLY A 144 -18.61 10.06 17.78
N GLN A 145 -18.66 9.17 18.77
CA GLN A 145 -17.68 9.08 19.85
C GLN A 145 -17.03 7.70 19.92
N LYS A 146 -15.78 7.67 20.36
CA LYS A 146 -15.01 6.46 20.67
C LYS A 146 -14.63 6.42 22.14
N PHE A 147 -14.36 5.23 22.67
CA PHE A 147 -13.89 5.11 24.04
C PHE A 147 -12.37 5.29 24.10
N ASP A 148 -11.89 6.20 24.94
CA ASP A 148 -10.46 6.39 25.19
C ASP A 148 -10.08 5.78 26.54
N SER A 149 -9.32 4.69 26.49
CA SER A 149 -8.88 3.96 27.68
C SER A 149 -7.82 4.69 28.50
N THR A 150 -7.13 5.68 27.93
CA THR A 150 -6.17 6.52 28.66
C THR A 150 -6.92 7.63 29.39
N ALA A 151 -7.88 8.27 28.72
CA ALA A 151 -8.70 9.33 29.28
C ALA A 151 -9.87 8.81 30.14
N GLN A 152 -10.12 7.50 30.15
CA GLN A 152 -11.18 6.83 30.91
C GLN A 152 -12.58 7.38 30.58
N LYS A 153 -12.83 7.78 29.33
CA LYS A 153 -14.09 8.41 28.91
C LYS A 153 -14.33 8.29 27.40
N CYS A 154 -15.57 8.55 27.00
CA CYS A 154 -15.91 8.75 25.60
C CYS A 154 -15.37 10.10 25.11
N VAL A 155 -14.71 10.09 23.95
CA VAL A 155 -14.19 11.27 23.26
C VAL A 155 -14.77 11.34 21.86
N TYR A 156 -14.95 12.54 21.32
CA TYR A 156 -15.38 12.71 19.93
C TYR A 156 -14.35 12.11 18.97
N GLY A 157 -14.83 11.34 18.00
CA GLY A 157 -14.00 10.66 17.00
C GLY A 157 -14.78 9.55 16.29
N SER A 158 -14.42 9.30 15.03
CA SER A 158 -14.97 8.23 14.20
C SER A 158 -14.09 6.98 14.27
N CYS A 159 -14.73 5.82 14.20
CA CYS A 159 -14.06 4.52 14.09
C CYS A 159 -13.58 4.30 12.65
N LEU A 160 -12.44 3.62 12.48
CA LEU A 160 -11.87 3.35 11.13
C LEU A 160 -12.73 2.36 10.33
N ALA A 161 -13.44 1.45 11.01
CA ALA A 161 -14.47 0.61 10.41
C ALA A 161 -15.86 1.25 10.64
N THR A 162 -16.55 1.58 9.55
CA THR A 162 -17.99 1.82 9.58
C THR A 162 -18.68 0.46 9.70
N ASP A 163 -19.57 0.38 10.67
CA ASP A 163 -20.51 -0.71 10.94
C ASP A 163 -20.06 -1.77 11.94
N SER A 164 -20.67 -1.59 13.12
CA SER A 164 -20.86 -2.52 14.22
C SER A 164 -21.30 -3.91 13.75
N THR A 165 -20.33 -4.80 13.53
CA THR A 165 -20.53 -6.23 13.63
C THR A 165 -19.56 -6.74 14.69
N ASP A 166 -19.88 -7.85 15.36
CA ASP A 166 -19.13 -8.43 16.49
C ASP A 166 -17.71 -8.96 16.10
N GLU A 167 -17.10 -8.42 15.04
CA GLU A 167 -15.80 -8.77 14.48
C GLU A 167 -14.68 -7.88 15.07
N ASP A 168 -13.47 -8.44 15.19
CA ASP A 168 -12.29 -7.71 15.68
C ASP A 168 -12.06 -6.47 14.81
N SER A 169 -12.20 -5.25 15.35
CA SER A 169 -12.03 -4.01 14.58
C SER A 169 -10.95 -3.09 15.16
N LEU A 170 -10.10 -2.57 14.27
CA LEU A 170 -9.08 -1.59 14.66
C LEU A 170 -9.72 -0.22 14.88
N SER A 171 -9.76 0.25 16.13
CA SER A 171 -10.32 1.55 16.51
C SER A 171 -9.48 2.73 16.04
N SER A 172 -8.17 2.62 16.16
CA SER A 172 -7.22 3.64 15.75
C SER A 172 -5.89 3.00 15.41
N TYR A 173 -5.15 3.57 14.45
CA TYR A 173 -3.77 3.19 14.22
C TYR A 173 -2.92 3.30 15.50
N CYS A 174 -3.26 4.20 16.42
CA CYS A 174 -2.52 4.39 17.68
C CYS A 174 -2.72 3.30 18.74
N ASP A 175 -3.53 2.28 18.45
CA ASP A 175 -3.68 1.10 19.29
C ASP A 175 -2.66 0.00 18.93
N VAL A 176 -2.07 0.08 17.73
CA VAL A 176 -1.13 -0.93 17.20
C VAL A 176 0.20 -0.33 16.72
N VAL A 177 0.22 0.95 16.33
CA VAL A 177 1.42 1.67 15.86
C VAL A 177 2.12 2.35 17.05
N PRO A 178 3.45 2.19 17.21
CA PRO A 178 4.22 2.86 18.25
C PRO A 178 4.08 4.39 18.22
N PRO A 179 4.02 5.07 19.37
CA PRO A 179 3.93 6.52 19.42
C PRO A 179 5.27 7.20 19.04
N GLY A 180 5.19 8.46 18.58
CA GLY A 180 6.35 9.30 18.31
C GLY A 180 6.99 9.13 16.93
N MET A 181 6.39 8.33 16.05
CA MET A 181 6.82 8.20 14.65
C MET A 181 5.76 8.75 13.69
N TYR A 182 6.22 9.21 12.53
CA TYR A 182 5.36 9.56 11.42
C TYR A 182 5.19 8.37 10.47
N PHE A 183 3.98 8.16 9.97
CA PHE A 183 3.63 7.10 9.03
C PHE A 183 2.60 7.63 8.01
N GLY A 184 2.51 7.06 6.81
CA GLY A 184 1.72 7.70 5.73
C GLY A 184 0.25 7.26 5.68
N SER A 185 -0.47 7.63 4.61
CA SER A 185 -1.83 7.14 4.27
C SER A 185 -1.90 6.17 3.08
N VAL A 186 -2.88 5.25 3.12
CA VAL A 186 -3.17 4.26 2.05
C VAL A 186 -4.10 4.83 1.00
N SER A 187 -4.54 6.06 1.14
CA SER A 187 -5.43 6.68 0.16
C SER A 187 -4.92 8.03 -0.32
N ASN A 188 -3.89 8.59 0.34
CA ASN A 188 -3.34 9.89 0.02
C ASN A 188 -1.82 9.93 0.28
N CYS A 189 -1.01 10.05 -0.78
CA CYS A 189 0.44 10.12 -0.67
C CYS A 189 0.97 11.33 0.11
N LYS A 190 0.24 12.44 0.15
CA LYS A 190 0.65 13.62 0.90
C LYS A 190 0.38 13.46 2.39
N GLN A 191 -0.61 12.65 2.73
CA GLN A 191 -1.09 12.55 4.08
C GLN A 191 -0.16 11.70 4.93
N TRP A 192 0.11 12.22 6.12
CA TRP A 192 0.81 11.53 7.19
C TRP A 192 -0.04 11.49 8.44
N TYR A 193 0.36 10.58 9.32
CA TYR A 193 -0.18 10.36 10.64
C TYR A 193 0.95 10.31 11.65
N THR A 194 0.64 10.63 12.91
CA THR A 194 1.51 10.33 14.04
C THR A 194 0.68 10.05 15.29
N CYS A 195 1.19 9.16 16.14
CA CYS A 195 0.55 8.80 17.40
C CYS A 195 1.28 9.47 18.56
N SER A 196 0.55 10.24 19.36
CA SER A 196 1.09 10.78 20.62
C SER A 196 1.12 9.70 21.71
N SER A 197 1.88 9.95 22.77
CA SER A 197 2.02 9.01 23.90
C SER A 197 0.70 8.69 24.60
N ASN A 198 -0.30 9.57 24.54
CA ASN A 198 -1.64 9.34 25.08
C ASN A 198 -2.59 8.58 24.11
N GLY A 199 -2.12 8.16 22.93
CA GLY A 199 -2.93 7.44 21.94
C GLY A 199 -3.74 8.32 20.99
N THR A 200 -3.51 9.63 20.96
CA THR A 200 -4.18 10.52 19.98
C THR A 200 -3.52 10.41 18.61
N LEU A 201 -4.33 10.14 17.59
CA LEU A 201 -3.91 10.17 16.19
C LEU A 201 -3.95 11.61 15.69
N SER A 202 -2.81 12.12 15.27
CA SER A 202 -2.71 13.40 14.54
C SER A 202 -2.48 13.13 13.06
N THR A 203 -2.94 14.04 12.20
CA THR A 203 -2.78 13.94 10.75
C THR A 203 -2.41 15.29 10.14
N GLY A 204 -1.78 15.27 8.98
CA GLY A 204 -1.54 16.44 8.14
C GLY A 204 -1.08 16.02 6.76
N ASP A 205 -0.77 17.00 5.91
CA ASP A 205 -0.37 16.78 4.54
C ASP A 205 1.00 17.42 4.24
N CYS A 206 1.75 16.80 3.34
CA CYS A 206 2.92 17.39 2.72
C CYS A 206 2.49 18.44 1.68
N ALA A 207 3.08 19.64 1.76
CA ALA A 207 2.61 20.80 1.00
C ALA A 207 2.78 20.67 -0.54
N SER A 208 3.95 20.22 -0.98
CA SER A 208 4.31 20.14 -2.42
C SER A 208 4.94 18.80 -2.82
N SER A 209 5.05 17.87 -1.89
CA SER A 209 5.71 16.57 -2.08
C SER A 209 4.90 15.46 -1.41
N ALA A 210 5.32 14.21 -1.58
CA ALA A 210 4.68 13.08 -0.91
C ALA A 210 5.35 12.79 0.45
N PHE A 211 4.64 12.10 1.33
CA PHE A 211 5.18 11.59 2.57
C PHE A 211 5.95 10.28 2.29
N ILE A 212 7.26 10.28 2.53
CA ILE A 212 8.11 9.10 2.32
C ILE A 212 8.14 8.29 3.61
N VAL A 213 7.50 7.12 3.60
CA VAL A 213 7.34 6.25 4.78
C VAL A 213 8.69 5.84 5.38
N GLN A 214 9.68 5.51 4.54
CA GLN A 214 10.98 5.00 5.01
C GLN A 214 11.82 6.07 5.74
N THR A 215 11.65 7.35 5.41
CA THR A 215 12.33 8.47 6.06
C THR A 215 11.45 9.14 7.12
N GLY A 216 10.15 8.89 7.12
CA GLY A 216 9.18 9.52 8.01
C GLY A 216 9.04 11.03 7.75
N SER A 217 9.25 11.49 6.52
CA SER A 217 9.33 12.92 6.18
C SER A 217 8.76 13.22 4.80
N CYS A 218 8.33 14.46 4.58
CA CYS A 218 7.91 14.95 3.27
C CYS A 218 9.12 15.08 2.34
N GLY A 219 9.02 14.57 1.12
CA GLY A 219 10.09 14.61 0.13
C GLY A 219 9.64 14.13 -1.25
N TYR A 220 10.44 14.42 -2.26
CA TYR A 220 10.22 13.86 -3.60
C TYR A 220 10.76 12.44 -3.65
N SER A 221 10.04 11.55 -4.32
CA SER A 221 10.44 10.15 -4.50
C SER A 221 11.81 10.10 -5.18
N THR A 222 12.82 9.56 -4.49
CA THR A 222 14.13 9.26 -5.07
C THR A 222 14.42 7.76 -5.09
N ASP A 223 13.71 6.99 -4.24
CA ASP A 223 13.61 5.52 -4.24
C ASP A 223 12.31 5.13 -3.49
N ALA A 224 11.67 4.03 -3.92
CA ALA A 224 10.38 3.47 -3.49
C ALA A 224 9.85 3.98 -2.12
N GLY A 225 8.69 4.65 -2.08
CA GLY A 225 8.12 5.02 -0.77
C GLY A 225 7.14 6.17 -0.70
N ALA A 226 6.97 6.98 -1.74
CA ALA A 226 6.11 8.16 -1.65
C ALA A 226 4.63 7.85 -1.95
N CYS A 227 4.37 6.92 -2.88
CA CYS A 227 3.03 6.64 -3.39
C CYS A 227 2.71 5.16 -3.48
N ASP A 228 3.30 4.41 -2.59
CA ASP A 228 3.34 2.96 -2.57
C ASP A 228 1.98 2.32 -2.22
N ARG A 229 0.94 3.12 -2.00
CA ARG A 229 -0.17 2.72 -1.14
C ARG A 229 -1.55 3.21 -1.56
N ILE A 230 -1.67 4.09 -2.56
CA ILE A 230 -2.99 4.64 -2.92
C ILE A 230 -3.90 3.52 -3.40
N VAL A 231 -4.91 3.24 -2.59
CA VAL A 231 -6.14 2.56 -2.99
C VAL A 231 -7.23 3.62 -3.10
N GLU A 232 -7.69 3.88 -4.32
CA GLU A 232 -9.04 4.41 -4.52
C GLU A 232 -9.87 3.34 -5.23
N ALA A 233 -11.04 3.05 -4.66
CA ALA A 233 -12.24 2.51 -5.30
C ALA A 233 -12.52 0.99 -5.37
N ALA A 234 -13.79 0.74 -5.01
CA ALA A 234 -14.76 -0.30 -5.37
C ALA A 234 -14.28 -1.75 -5.52
N THR A 235 -14.53 -2.53 -4.47
CA THR A 235 -14.58 -3.98 -4.53
C THR A 235 -15.69 -4.44 -5.49
N PRO A 236 -15.40 -5.38 -6.42
CA PRO A 236 -16.46 -6.10 -7.13
C PRO A 236 -17.35 -6.83 -6.09
N SER A 237 -18.67 -6.66 -6.19
CA SER A 237 -19.59 -6.91 -5.08
C SER A 237 -19.85 -8.39 -4.73
N SER A 238 -19.50 -9.34 -5.58
CA SER A 238 -19.68 -10.78 -5.29
C SER A 238 -18.82 -11.69 -6.16
N CYS A 239 -18.57 -12.90 -5.66
CA CYS A 239 -17.89 -13.98 -6.37
C CYS A 239 -18.47 -15.33 -5.90
N THR A 240 -18.35 -16.38 -6.71
CA THR A 240 -19.00 -17.68 -6.43
C THR A 240 -18.01 -18.83 -6.21
N THR A 241 -16.78 -18.71 -6.68
CA THR A 241 -15.79 -19.80 -6.64
C THR A 241 -14.63 -19.41 -5.74
N SER A 242 -14.55 -20.01 -4.56
CA SER A 242 -13.44 -19.78 -3.64
C SER A 242 -12.10 -20.05 -4.34
N GLY A 243 -11.14 -19.14 -4.17
CA GLY A 243 -9.82 -19.21 -4.79
C GLY A 243 -9.66 -18.46 -6.11
N THR A 244 -10.75 -18.01 -6.77
CA THR A 244 -10.61 -17.19 -7.99
C THR A 244 -10.02 -15.83 -7.68
N LYS A 245 -9.12 -15.36 -8.54
CA LYS A 245 -8.48 -14.05 -8.42
C LYS A 245 -9.02 -13.06 -9.43
N ALA A 246 -9.08 -11.78 -9.07
CA ALA A 246 -9.43 -10.71 -9.98
C ALA A 246 -8.50 -9.50 -9.79
N PRO A 247 -8.05 -8.82 -10.86
CA PRO A 247 -7.27 -7.60 -10.72
C PRO A 247 -8.15 -6.42 -10.28
N SER A 248 -7.55 -5.41 -9.65
CA SER A 248 -8.19 -4.10 -9.52
C SER A 248 -8.04 -3.28 -10.80
N ASN A 249 -9.14 -2.68 -11.23
CA ASN A 249 -9.18 -1.73 -12.34
C ASN A 249 -8.90 -0.29 -11.90
N THR A 250 -8.67 -0.06 -10.60
CA THR A 250 -8.42 1.27 -10.06
C THR A 250 -6.98 1.44 -9.60
N THR A 251 -6.37 0.39 -9.06
CA THR A 251 -4.99 0.42 -8.53
C THR A 251 -4.24 -0.84 -8.97
N CYS A 252 -3.12 -0.69 -9.69
CA CYS A 252 -2.47 -1.84 -10.33
C CYS A 252 -1.79 -2.82 -9.36
N GLY A 253 -1.45 -2.38 -8.15
CA GLY A 253 -0.95 -3.24 -7.08
C GLY A 253 -2.04 -3.92 -6.26
N THR A 254 -3.32 -3.68 -6.54
CA THR A 254 -4.43 -4.30 -5.83
C THR A 254 -5.04 -5.42 -6.67
N TRP A 255 -5.39 -6.52 -6.01
CA TRP A 255 -6.13 -7.63 -6.58
C TRP A 255 -7.10 -8.18 -5.54
N TYR A 256 -7.91 -9.15 -5.93
CA TYR A 256 -8.96 -9.68 -5.07
C TYR A 256 -8.95 -11.19 -5.09
N LEU A 257 -9.11 -11.81 -3.92
CA LEU A 257 -9.27 -13.26 -3.76
C LEU A 257 -10.71 -13.57 -3.34
N CYS A 258 -11.36 -14.47 -4.08
CA CYS A 258 -12.69 -14.92 -3.71
C CYS A 258 -12.65 -15.87 -2.51
N ASN A 259 -13.43 -15.58 -1.46
CA ASN A 259 -13.61 -16.49 -0.32
C ASN A 259 -14.76 -17.50 -0.51
N GLY A 260 -15.45 -17.47 -1.66
CA GLY A 260 -16.63 -18.26 -1.97
C GLY A 260 -17.95 -17.49 -1.96
N SER A 261 -17.94 -16.20 -1.58
CA SER A 261 -19.12 -15.33 -1.65
C SER A 261 -18.78 -13.88 -1.97
N THR A 262 -17.66 -13.37 -1.43
CA THR A 262 -17.18 -12.01 -1.65
C THR A 262 -15.70 -11.99 -2.03
N TYR A 263 -15.33 -10.94 -2.78
CA TYR A 263 -13.94 -10.63 -3.06
C TYR A 263 -13.31 -9.95 -1.85
N VAL A 264 -12.25 -10.55 -1.34
CA VAL A 264 -11.40 -9.97 -0.31
C VAL A 264 -10.25 -9.24 -1.00
N GLU A 265 -10.05 -7.97 -0.67
CA GLU A 265 -8.94 -7.17 -1.19
C GLU A 265 -7.59 -7.74 -0.75
N GLN A 266 -6.65 -7.78 -1.69
CA GLN A 266 -5.28 -8.21 -1.52
C GLN A 266 -4.36 -7.17 -2.15
N ILE A 267 -3.19 -6.95 -1.55
CA ILE A 267 -2.26 -5.91 -2.01
C ILE A 267 -0.91 -6.54 -2.31
N CYS A 268 -0.38 -6.27 -3.49
CA CYS A 268 0.94 -6.71 -3.89
C CYS A 268 2.04 -6.06 -3.04
N PRO A 269 3.18 -6.76 -2.80
CA PRO A 269 4.33 -6.18 -2.13
C PRO A 269 4.79 -4.87 -2.75
N THR A 270 5.47 -4.05 -1.95
CA THR A 270 5.99 -2.75 -2.42
C THR A 270 6.82 -2.89 -3.69
N GLY A 271 6.53 -2.03 -4.69
CA GLY A 271 7.22 -2.02 -5.98
C GLY A 271 6.74 -3.09 -6.98
N THR A 272 5.68 -3.82 -6.65
CA THR A 272 5.11 -4.87 -7.51
C THR A 272 3.65 -4.60 -7.85
N TYR A 273 3.21 -5.07 -9.01
CA TYR A 273 1.82 -5.02 -9.46
C TYR A 273 1.28 -6.43 -9.69
N TYR A 274 -0.04 -6.56 -9.61
CA TYR A 274 -0.71 -7.79 -9.97
C TYR A 274 -0.69 -7.96 -11.48
N ASP A 275 -0.01 -9.00 -11.95
CA ASP A 275 0.05 -9.36 -13.35
C ASP A 275 -1.09 -10.33 -13.69
N VAL A 276 -1.95 -9.91 -14.63
CA VAL A 276 -3.16 -10.65 -14.98
C VAL A 276 -2.84 -11.99 -15.65
N GLY A 277 -1.72 -12.07 -16.38
CA GLY A 277 -1.36 -13.28 -17.14
C GLY A 277 -0.74 -14.37 -16.27
N THR A 278 0.05 -13.99 -15.27
CA THR A 278 0.73 -14.91 -14.33
C THR A 278 -0.04 -15.11 -13.04
N GLU A 279 -1.10 -14.32 -12.80
CA GLU A 279 -1.89 -14.30 -11.57
C GLU A 279 -1.04 -14.13 -10.30
N ALA A 280 0.02 -13.33 -10.41
CA ALA A 280 1.02 -13.13 -9.37
C ALA A 280 1.47 -11.66 -9.31
N CYS A 281 2.00 -11.27 -8.15
CA CYS A 281 2.65 -9.98 -8.02
C CYS A 281 4.06 -10.04 -8.62
N VAL A 282 4.31 -9.21 -9.64
CA VAL A 282 5.62 -9.09 -10.30
C VAL A 282 6.07 -7.63 -10.30
N THR A 283 7.33 -7.36 -10.66
CA THR A 283 7.85 -5.99 -10.61
C THR A 283 6.98 -5.03 -11.43
N ARG A 284 6.81 -3.79 -10.93
CA ARG A 284 5.99 -2.75 -11.58
C ARG A 284 6.27 -2.62 -13.09
N ALA A 285 7.54 -2.64 -13.47
CA ALA A 285 7.97 -2.50 -14.86
C ALA A 285 7.45 -3.65 -15.73
N THR A 286 7.61 -4.90 -15.27
CA THR A 286 7.29 -6.10 -16.06
C THR A 286 5.84 -6.53 -15.97
N ALA A 287 5.06 -6.00 -15.02
CA ALA A 287 3.67 -6.41 -14.83
C ALA A 287 2.77 -5.92 -15.97
N THR A 288 1.86 -6.80 -16.39
CA THR A 288 0.69 -6.48 -17.21
C THR A 288 -0.56 -6.44 -16.31
N PRO A 289 -0.85 -5.27 -15.68
CA PRO A 289 -2.02 -5.13 -14.84
C PRO A 289 -3.28 -4.87 -15.67
N ALA A 290 -4.45 -4.81 -15.02
CA ALA A 290 -5.70 -4.52 -15.71
C ALA A 290 -5.69 -3.14 -16.38
N ALA A 291 -6.27 -3.05 -17.57
CA ALA A 291 -6.44 -1.78 -18.26
C ALA A 291 -7.24 -0.77 -17.39
N GLY A 292 -6.82 0.49 -17.40
CA GLY A 292 -7.43 1.56 -16.61
C GLY A 292 -6.96 1.67 -15.16
N CYS A 293 -6.19 0.71 -14.64
CA CYS A 293 -5.65 0.82 -13.29
C CYS A 293 -4.61 1.96 -13.17
N ASN A 294 -4.51 2.52 -11.97
CA ASN A 294 -3.56 3.57 -11.65
C ASN A 294 -2.14 3.02 -11.50
N ARG A 295 -1.29 3.27 -12.50
CA ARG A 295 0.14 2.91 -12.55
C ARG A 295 1.06 3.97 -11.92
N CYS A 296 0.49 4.97 -11.24
CA CYS A 296 1.26 5.91 -10.42
C CYS A 296 1.66 5.33 -9.07
N GLN A 297 1.03 4.22 -8.65
CA GLN A 297 1.45 3.50 -7.45
C GLN A 297 2.89 2.99 -7.62
N TYR A 298 3.80 3.23 -6.68
CA TYR A 298 5.23 2.89 -6.82
C TYR A 298 5.97 3.55 -8.00
N ALA A 299 5.37 4.52 -8.71
CA ALA A 299 6.09 5.23 -9.77
C ALA A 299 7.18 6.13 -9.17
N THR A 300 8.38 6.04 -9.72
CA THR A 300 9.52 6.92 -9.36
C THR A 300 9.69 8.07 -10.35
N THR A 301 8.91 8.05 -11.43
CA THR A 301 8.95 9.01 -12.52
C THR A 301 7.65 9.82 -12.61
N THR A 302 7.71 10.93 -13.33
CA THR A 302 6.59 11.88 -13.44
C THR A 302 5.50 11.40 -14.38
N PHE A 303 5.88 10.67 -15.43
CA PHE A 303 4.98 10.14 -16.43
C PHE A 303 5.12 8.62 -16.50
N VAL A 304 3.98 7.96 -16.64
CA VAL A 304 3.91 6.49 -16.72
C VAL A 304 3.08 6.08 -17.93
N ASN A 305 3.39 4.93 -18.52
CA ASN A 305 2.57 4.32 -19.55
C ASN A 305 1.17 4.05 -18.98
N ALA A 306 0.13 4.34 -19.76
CA ALA A 306 -1.15 3.68 -19.56
C ALA A 306 -1.01 2.22 -20.05
N VAL A 307 -1.84 1.32 -19.52
CA VAL A 307 -1.89 -0.05 -20.05
C VAL A 307 -2.53 0.01 -21.43
N ASN A 308 -1.77 -0.35 -22.46
CA ASN A 308 -2.18 -0.29 -23.87
C ASN A 308 -1.42 -1.38 -24.63
N ASP A 309 -2.17 -2.40 -25.04
CA ASP A 309 -1.70 -3.59 -25.73
C ASP A 309 -1.77 -3.47 -27.25
N GLU A 310 -2.17 -2.32 -27.80
CA GLU A 310 -2.23 -2.08 -29.24
C GLU A 310 -0.95 -1.40 -29.74
N LEU A 311 -0.67 -0.19 -29.24
CA LEU A 311 0.42 0.67 -29.71
C LEU A 311 1.37 1.11 -28.59
N CYS A 312 0.97 0.96 -27.33
CA CYS A 312 1.64 1.54 -26.16
C CYS A 312 1.96 3.05 -26.30
N ASP A 313 1.12 3.75 -27.04
CA ASP A 313 1.22 5.18 -27.34
C ASP A 313 0.57 6.06 -26.28
N THR A 314 -0.07 5.48 -25.26
CA THR A 314 -0.75 6.24 -24.21
C THR A 314 0.02 6.28 -22.89
N TYR A 315 -0.03 7.43 -22.23
CA TYR A 315 0.64 7.73 -20.97
C TYR A 315 -0.14 8.75 -20.14
N TYR A 316 0.23 8.95 -18.88
CA TYR A 316 -0.34 10.01 -18.06
C TYR A 316 0.64 10.55 -17.04
N TYR A 317 0.36 11.77 -16.58
CA TYR A 317 1.08 12.43 -15.50
C TYR A 317 0.61 11.88 -14.14
N CYS A 318 1.56 11.60 -13.26
CA CYS A 318 1.28 11.22 -11.89
C CYS A 318 1.32 12.44 -10.97
N SER A 319 0.16 12.80 -10.41
CA SER A 319 0.05 13.82 -9.37
C SER A 319 -0.38 13.16 -8.07
N ASP A 320 0.42 13.27 -7.02
CA ASP A 320 0.06 12.73 -5.70
C ASP A 320 -0.31 11.25 -5.72
N GLY A 321 0.35 10.45 -6.58
CA GLY A 321 0.09 9.03 -6.77
C GLY A 321 -1.23 8.72 -7.47
N LYS A 322 -1.96 9.73 -7.96
CA LYS A 322 -3.15 9.59 -8.79
C LYS A 322 -2.79 9.76 -10.26
N ALA A 323 -3.37 8.90 -11.09
CA ALA A 323 -3.30 9.02 -12.54
C ALA A 323 -4.06 10.27 -12.99
N GLY A 324 -3.37 11.15 -13.73
CA GLY A 324 -4.01 12.22 -14.49
C GLY A 324 -4.74 11.68 -15.73
N SER A 325 -5.21 12.59 -16.57
CA SER A 325 -5.84 12.21 -17.84
C SER A 325 -4.87 11.47 -18.75
N VAL A 326 -5.34 10.38 -19.36
CA VAL A 326 -4.61 9.65 -20.39
C VAL A 326 -4.35 10.59 -21.58
N THR A 327 -3.09 10.62 -22.02
CA THR A 327 -2.57 11.39 -23.14
C THR A 327 -1.95 10.43 -24.14
N THR A 328 -2.09 10.71 -25.44
CA THR A 328 -1.51 9.91 -26.52
C THR A 328 -0.26 10.58 -27.09
N CYS A 329 0.77 9.80 -27.36
CA CYS A 329 1.96 10.24 -28.04
C CYS A 329 1.64 10.73 -29.46
N PRO A 330 2.30 11.80 -29.94
CA PRO A 330 2.06 12.30 -31.29
C PRO A 330 2.74 11.43 -32.35
N GLY A 331 2.00 11.11 -33.42
CA GLY A 331 2.50 10.34 -34.56
C GLY A 331 2.69 8.85 -34.26
N GLU A 332 3.53 8.18 -35.05
CA GLU A 332 3.90 6.77 -34.89
C GLU A 332 4.98 6.63 -33.81
N ARG A 333 4.55 6.79 -32.55
CA ARG A 333 5.42 6.78 -31.36
C ARG A 333 4.74 6.12 -30.18
N PHE A 334 5.48 5.28 -29.47
CA PHE A 334 5.09 4.76 -28.15
C PHE A 334 5.67 5.63 -27.02
N PHE A 335 5.05 5.62 -25.85
CA PHE A 335 5.61 6.29 -24.68
C PHE A 335 6.67 5.40 -24.01
N ASN A 336 7.88 5.93 -23.83
CA ASN A 336 8.97 5.24 -23.17
C ASN A 336 9.18 5.83 -21.76
N GLU A 337 8.84 5.04 -20.73
CA GLU A 337 8.97 5.42 -19.32
C GLU A 337 10.45 5.65 -18.93
N ASP A 338 11.40 4.90 -19.48
CA ASP A 338 12.83 5.01 -19.11
C ASP A 338 13.43 6.38 -19.46
N ILE A 339 12.97 6.97 -20.57
CA ILE A 339 13.43 8.29 -21.05
C ILE A 339 12.40 9.40 -20.83
N GLN A 340 11.24 9.08 -20.24
CA GLN A 340 10.15 10.02 -19.97
C GLN A 340 9.67 10.79 -21.21
N ALA A 341 9.62 10.13 -22.37
CA ALA A 341 9.26 10.76 -23.64
C ALA A 341 8.70 9.76 -24.67
N CYS A 342 8.02 10.29 -25.70
CA CYS A 342 7.55 9.50 -26.83
C CYS A 342 8.71 9.11 -27.77
N ASP A 343 9.03 7.82 -27.84
CA ASP A 343 10.11 7.27 -28.67
C ASP A 343 9.55 6.69 -29.99
N THR A 344 10.41 6.43 -30.96
CA THR A 344 10.00 5.91 -32.27
C THR A 344 9.61 4.44 -32.18
N ASP A 345 8.56 4.05 -32.89
CA ASP A 345 8.04 2.68 -32.93
C ASP A 345 9.05 1.62 -33.40
N SER A 346 10.10 2.03 -34.11
CA SER A 346 11.24 1.15 -34.45
C SER A 346 11.88 0.46 -33.24
N LYS A 347 11.72 1.02 -32.03
CA LYS A 347 12.24 0.48 -30.77
C LYS A 347 11.17 -0.25 -29.93
N LEU A 348 9.90 -0.21 -30.32
CA LEU A 348 8.80 -0.79 -29.55
C LEU A 348 9.02 -2.29 -29.31
N ALA A 349 9.45 -3.03 -30.35
CA ALA A 349 9.70 -4.47 -30.26
C ALA A 349 10.76 -4.85 -29.20
N ALA A 350 11.73 -3.97 -28.93
CA ALA A 350 12.73 -4.17 -27.88
C ALA A 350 12.24 -3.74 -26.49
N TYR A 351 11.28 -2.81 -26.44
CA TYR A 351 10.73 -2.24 -25.20
C TYR A 351 9.67 -3.14 -24.56
N VAL A 352 8.76 -3.70 -25.36
CA VAL A 352 7.63 -4.53 -24.90
C VAL A 352 8.03 -5.69 -23.96
N PRO A 353 9.10 -6.46 -24.20
CA PRO A 353 9.44 -7.60 -23.34
C PRO A 353 9.80 -7.23 -21.89
N THR A 354 10.21 -5.98 -21.63
CA THR A 354 10.59 -5.50 -20.29
C THR A 354 9.56 -4.57 -19.66
N HIS A 355 8.53 -4.17 -20.42
CA HIS A 355 7.51 -3.20 -20.01
C HIS A 355 6.11 -3.78 -20.19
N GLY A 356 5.60 -4.42 -19.14
CA GLY A 356 4.36 -5.19 -19.18
C GLY A 356 3.10 -4.37 -19.45
N ALA A 357 3.15 -3.05 -19.27
CA ALA A 357 2.08 -2.11 -19.67
C ALA A 357 1.81 -2.12 -21.19
N CYS A 358 2.84 -2.44 -21.97
CA CYS A 358 2.81 -2.51 -23.42
C CYS A 358 2.65 -3.93 -23.95
N LYS A 359 2.40 -4.93 -23.08
CA LYS A 359 2.38 -6.33 -23.51
C LYS A 359 1.28 -6.55 -24.54
N GLY A 360 1.68 -7.04 -25.72
CA GLY A 360 0.78 -7.22 -26.87
C GLY A 360 0.95 -6.14 -27.94
N ALA A 361 1.51 -4.97 -27.58
CA ALA A 361 1.65 -3.86 -28.50
C ALA A 361 2.58 -4.20 -29.66
N SER A 362 2.15 -3.85 -30.86
CA SER A 362 2.95 -4.07 -32.07
C SER A 362 2.56 -3.07 -33.14
N VAL A 363 3.54 -2.58 -33.88
CA VAL A 363 3.27 -1.77 -35.06
C VAL A 363 2.96 -2.67 -36.24
N SER A 364 1.71 -2.62 -36.71
CA SER A 364 1.35 -3.23 -37.98
C SER A 364 1.89 -2.34 -39.10
N SER A 365 2.78 -2.89 -39.92
CA SER A 365 3.34 -2.24 -41.10
C SER A 365 2.28 -2.10 -42.19
N THR A 366 1.27 -1.28 -41.99
CA THR A 366 0.35 -0.83 -43.05
C THR A 366 0.38 0.68 -43.10
N SER A 367 1.45 1.20 -43.69
CA SER A 367 1.47 2.54 -44.27
C SER A 367 0.37 2.55 -45.33
N THR A 368 -0.78 3.16 -45.02
CA THR A 368 -1.79 3.43 -46.04
C THR A 368 -1.20 4.51 -46.93
N THR A 369 -0.63 4.09 -48.06
CA THR A 369 -0.28 4.95 -49.18
C THR A 369 -1.49 5.80 -49.53
N VAL A 370 -1.36 7.11 -49.33
CA VAL A 370 -2.23 8.11 -49.91
C VAL A 370 -2.07 8.02 -51.43
N SER A 371 -2.96 7.27 -52.09
CA SER A 371 -3.14 7.36 -53.53
C SER A 371 -4.14 8.47 -53.79
N GLY A 372 -3.61 9.59 -54.29
CA GLY A 372 -4.40 10.69 -54.83
C GLY A 372 -5.25 10.21 -56.00
N ALA A 373 -6.51 10.63 -56.00
CA ALA A 373 -7.34 10.72 -57.19
C ALA A 373 -7.99 12.11 -57.18
N THR A 374 -7.37 13.01 -57.94
CA THR A 374 -7.99 14.22 -58.46
C THR A 374 -9.01 13.80 -59.51
N ASP A 375 -10.28 14.19 -59.34
CA ASP A 375 -10.99 14.82 -60.46
C ASP A 375 -12.11 15.76 -59.95
N SER A 376 -12.24 16.85 -60.67
CA SER A 376 -13.11 17.99 -60.43
C SER A 376 -14.50 17.73 -61.00
N SER A 377 -15.54 18.31 -60.41
CA SER A 377 -16.59 19.02 -61.14
C SER A 377 -17.57 19.73 -60.20
N ALA A 378 -18.02 20.89 -60.67
CA ALA A 378 -18.65 21.98 -59.93
C ALA A 378 -20.19 22.03 -60.04
N SER A 379 -20.78 22.88 -59.19
CA SER A 379 -22.05 23.64 -59.37
C SER A 379 -23.37 22.82 -59.29
N THR A 380 -24.49 23.26 -58.70
CA THR A 380 -25.06 24.59 -58.39
C THR A 380 -26.37 24.42 -57.55
N VAL A 381 -26.59 25.28 -56.53
CA VAL A 381 -27.75 26.23 -56.31
C VAL A 381 -29.19 25.67 -56.37
N SER A 382 -30.23 25.94 -55.54
CA SER A 382 -30.69 26.98 -54.56
C SER A 382 -31.65 26.30 -53.54
N GLY A 383 -32.17 26.91 -52.46
CA GLY A 383 -32.41 28.33 -52.20
C GLY A 383 -32.98 28.65 -50.79
N GLU A 384 -33.08 29.96 -50.58
CA GLU A 384 -33.33 30.75 -49.37
C GLU A 384 -34.76 30.69 -48.80
N THR A 385 -34.91 31.03 -47.51
CA THR A 385 -35.58 32.31 -47.15
C THR A 385 -35.08 32.87 -45.82
N ALA A 386 -35.01 34.20 -45.76
CA ALA A 386 -34.35 35.07 -44.79
C ALA A 386 -35.27 35.63 -43.69
N ALA A 387 -34.66 36.19 -42.64
CA ALA A 387 -34.92 37.54 -42.07
C ALA A 387 -33.96 37.76 -40.87
N SER A 388 -32.94 38.65 -40.93
CA SER A 388 -32.93 40.10 -40.54
C SER A 388 -33.43 40.38 -39.10
N ASP A 389 -32.81 41.20 -38.23
CA ASP A 389 -31.86 42.31 -38.41
C ASP A 389 -31.18 42.73 -37.06
N ALA A 390 -30.02 43.39 -37.21
CA ALA A 390 -29.31 44.43 -36.42
C ALA A 390 -29.59 44.66 -34.90
N SER A 391 -28.57 44.63 -34.03
CA SER A 391 -27.67 45.76 -33.57
C SER A 391 -28.21 46.45 -32.30
N THR A 392 -27.47 46.76 -31.21
CA THR A 392 -26.27 47.62 -31.08
C THR A 392 -25.61 47.47 -29.68
N ASP A 393 -24.27 47.62 -29.67
CA ASP A 393 -23.33 48.22 -28.68
C ASP A 393 -23.91 49.27 -27.68
N ALA A 394 -23.35 49.64 -26.51
CA ALA A 394 -22.11 49.37 -25.76
C ALA A 394 -22.26 49.95 -24.30
N PRO A 395 -21.22 50.40 -23.54
CA PRO A 395 -20.86 49.84 -22.24
C PRO A 395 -21.04 50.81 -21.05
N THR A 396 -20.78 50.38 -19.82
CA THR A 396 -20.61 51.31 -18.69
C THR A 396 -19.49 50.84 -17.75
N THR A 397 -18.43 51.66 -17.72
CA THR A 397 -17.34 51.73 -16.75
C THR A 397 -17.81 52.30 -15.41
N VAL A 398 -17.32 51.82 -14.25
CA VAL A 398 -16.81 52.69 -13.15
C VAL A 398 -15.79 51.93 -12.29
N GLU A 399 -14.89 52.73 -11.72
CA GLU A 399 -13.56 52.55 -11.13
C GLU A 399 -13.36 51.68 -9.88
N ALA A 400 -12.09 51.33 -9.72
CA ALA A 400 -11.43 50.91 -8.49
C ALA A 400 -11.06 52.10 -7.59
N THR A 401 -11.04 51.90 -6.27
CA THR A 401 -10.33 52.78 -5.33
C THR A 401 -9.52 51.94 -4.34
N THR A 402 -8.21 52.13 -4.34
CA THR A 402 -7.25 51.73 -3.31
C THR A 402 -7.01 52.89 -2.35
N VAL A 403 -6.97 52.66 -1.02
CA VAL A 403 -6.12 53.45 -0.08
C VAL A 403 -5.63 52.57 1.08
N ASN A 404 -4.40 52.90 1.48
CA ASN A 404 -3.44 52.28 2.37
C ASN A 404 -3.66 52.53 3.89
N GLU A 405 -3.06 51.65 4.70
CA GLU A 405 -2.29 51.88 5.96
C GLU A 405 -2.89 52.43 7.29
N THR A 406 -2.48 51.72 8.36
CA THR A 406 -2.18 52.10 9.77
C THR A 406 -3.30 52.49 10.75
N LYS A 407 -3.51 51.61 11.74
CA LYS A 407 -3.05 51.83 13.14
C LYS A 407 -2.92 50.51 13.88
#